data_AF-A0A1V5ADH4-F1
#
_entry.id   AF-A0A1V5ADH4-F1
#
_cell.length_a   1.000
_cell.length_b   1.000
_cell.length_c   1.000
_cell.angle_alpha   90.00
_cell.angle_beta   90.00
_cell.angle_gamma   90.00
#
_symmetry.space_group_name_H-M   'P 1'
#
loop_
_entity.id
_entity.type
_entity.pdbx_description
1 polymer ?
#
loop_
_entity_poly.entity_id
_entity_poly.type
_entity_poly.pdbx_seq_one_letter_code
_entity_poly.pdbx_strand_id
1 'polypeptide(L)'
;MNIDLAVLIAGILIAVALFFLLKDITKLIINSILGLLVLFFMNLFNIMASLGRTEIPYSLVNILLCILGGIPGAIIVIVLHLIGIEGF
;
A
#
# COMPACT_ATOMS: atom_id res chain seq x y z
N MET A 1 -16.19 -0.23 -29.33
CA MET A 1 -16.18 -1.45 -28.51
C MET A 1 -16.26 -1.06 -27.04
N ASN A 2 -17.49 -1.03 -26.52
CA ASN A 2 -17.89 -1.60 -25.22
C ASN A 2 -17.16 -1.08 -23.96
N ILE A 3 -17.41 0.17 -23.56
CA ILE A 3 -17.03 0.70 -22.24
C ILE A 3 -17.59 -0.22 -21.13
N ASP A 4 -18.76 -0.80 -21.35
CA ASP A 4 -19.37 -1.80 -20.48
C ASP A 4 -18.51 -3.07 -20.32
N LEU A 5 -17.87 -3.55 -21.40
CA LEU A 5 -16.94 -4.68 -21.31
C LEU A 5 -15.66 -4.28 -20.57
N ALA A 6 -15.14 -3.07 -20.80
CA ALA A 6 -13.94 -2.59 -20.11
C ALA A 6 -14.16 -2.49 -18.59
N VAL A 7 -15.32 -1.97 -18.16
CA VAL A 7 -15.70 -1.90 -16.76
C VAL A 7 -15.92 -3.29 -16.17
N LEU A 8 -16.56 -4.20 -16.91
CA LEU A 8 -16.76 -5.58 -16.47
C LEU A 8 -15.44 -6.32 -16.26
N ILE A 9 -14.50 -6.17 -17.19
CA ILE A 9 -13.16 -6.78 -17.13
C ILE A 9 -12.36 -6.18 -15.96
N ALA A 10 -12.41 -4.86 -15.77
CA ALA A 10 -11.76 -4.19 -14.64
C ALA A 10 -12.35 -4.67 -13.30
N GLY A 11 -13.67 -4.81 -13.20
CA GLY A 11 -14.34 -5.33 -12.00
C GLY A 11 -13.94 -6.77 -11.69
N ILE A 12 -13.87 -7.64 -12.70
CA ILE A 12 -13.42 -9.03 -12.54
C ILE A 12 -11.94 -9.08 -12.10
N LEU A 13 -11.09 -8.25 -12.68
CA LEU A 13 -9.68 -8.14 -12.28
C LEU A 13 -9.53 -7.73 -10.81
N ILE A 14 -10.30 -6.73 -10.36
CA ILE A 14 -10.29 -6.30 -8.96
C ILE A 14 -10.81 -7.42 -8.05
N ALA A 15 -11.89 -8.10 -8.43
CA ALA A 15 -12.46 -9.19 -7.65
C ALA A 15 -11.51 -10.40 -7.54
N VAL A 16 -10.83 -10.75 -8.64
CA VAL A 16 -9.81 -11.81 -8.66
C VAL A 16 -8.60 -11.42 -7.83
N ALA A 17 -8.14 -10.17 -7.92
CA ALA A 17 -7.05 -9.67 -7.09
C ALA A 17 -7.41 -9.72 -5.59
N LEU A 18 -8.63 -9.31 -5.23
CA LEU A 18 -9.15 -9.43 -3.86
C LEU A 18 -9.24 -10.89 -3.41
N PHE A 19 -9.76 -11.78 -4.26
CA PHE A 19 -9.87 -13.20 -3.94
C PHE A 19 -8.49 -13.84 -3.73
N PHE A 20 -7.50 -13.46 -4.53
CA PHE A 20 -6.13 -13.95 -4.39
C PHE A 20 -5.46 -13.43 -3.11
N LEU A 21 -5.74 -12.18 -2.73
CA LEU A 21 -5.31 -11.61 -1.44
C LEU A 21 -5.95 -12.32 -0.24
N LEU A 22 -7.22 -12.70 -0.34
CA LEU A 22 -7.95 -13.38 0.75
C LEU A 22 -7.65 -14.89 0.86
N LYS A 23 -7.20 -15.53 -0.22
CA LYS A 23 -6.98 -16.98 -0.27
C LYS A 23 -5.89 -17.48 0.70
N ASP A 24 -4.92 -16.64 1.03
CA ASP A 24 -3.83 -16.96 1.95
C ASP A 24 -3.73 -15.92 3.08
N ILE A 25 -4.68 -15.94 4.01
CA ILE A 25 -4.73 -15.03 5.18
C ILE A 25 -3.39 -15.01 5.94
N THR A 26 -2.73 -16.15 6.09
CA THR A 26 -1.41 -16.23 6.76
C THR A 26 -0.34 -15.45 6.02
N LYS A 27 -0.33 -15.50 4.68
CA LYS A 27 0.60 -14.71 3.87
C LYS A 27 0.23 -13.23 3.89
N LEU A 28 -1.06 -12.91 3.96
CA LEU A 28 -1.54 -11.54 4.12
C LEU A 28 -1.03 -10.92 5.43
N ILE A 29 -1.11 -11.64 6.55
CA ILE A 29 -0.61 -11.20 7.86
C ILE A 29 0.90 -10.97 7.82
N ILE A 30 1.67 -11.93 7.27
CA ILE A 30 3.13 -11.78 7.16
C ILE A 30 3.50 -10.60 6.26
N ASN A 31 2.82 -10.44 5.13
CA ASN A 31 3.05 -9.33 4.19
C ASN A 31 2.66 -7.98 4.82
N SER A 32 1.59 -7.94 5.61
CA SER A 32 1.17 -6.78 6.39
C SER A 32 2.23 -6.36 7.40
N ILE A 33 2.74 -7.32 8.17
CA ILE A 33 3.81 -7.06 9.14
C ILE A 33 5.05 -6.55 8.41
N LEU A 34 5.47 -7.20 7.31
CA LEU A 34 6.60 -6.75 6.50
C LEU A 34 6.39 -5.33 5.95
N GLY A 35 5.20 -4.98 5.47
CA GLY A 35 4.89 -3.63 5.00
C GLY A 35 5.02 -2.57 6.10
N LEU A 36 4.48 -2.85 7.28
CA LEU A 36 4.62 -1.98 8.45
C LEU A 36 6.09 -1.84 8.88
N LEU A 37 6.85 -2.93 8.80
CA LEU A 37 8.27 -2.98 9.14
C LEU A 37 9.10 -2.17 8.14
N VAL A 38 8.72 -2.13 6.86
CA VAL A 38 9.34 -1.26 5.84
C VAL A 38 9.10 0.21 6.14
N LEU A 39 7.87 0.62 6.48
CA LEU A 39 7.57 1.98 6.93
C LEU A 39 8.39 2.35 8.18
N PHE A 40 8.48 1.41 9.11
CA PHE A 40 9.31 1.56 10.31
C PHE A 40 10.77 1.80 9.98
N PHE A 41 11.35 1.03 9.07
CA PHE A 41 12.72 1.27 8.63
C PHE A 41 12.89 2.60 7.91
N MET A 42 11.93 3.02 7.06
CA MET A 42 12.02 4.33 6.40
C MET A 42 12.04 5.49 7.40
N ASN A 43 11.23 5.41 8.45
CA ASN A 43 11.23 6.39 9.54
C ASN A 43 12.51 6.29 10.38
N LEU A 44 12.96 5.07 10.72
CA LEU A 44 14.16 4.86 11.53
C LEU A 44 15.42 5.40 10.85
N PHE A 45 15.56 5.18 9.54
CA PHE A 45 16.69 5.66 8.75
C PHE A 45 16.51 7.09 8.24
N ASN A 46 15.41 7.77 8.60
CA ASN A 46 15.10 9.14 8.17
C ASN A 46 15.23 9.32 6.64
N ILE A 47 14.85 8.29 5.87
CA ILE A 47 15.10 8.25 4.42
C ILE A 47 14.29 9.35 3.71
N MET A 48 13.09 9.65 4.21
CA MET A 48 12.28 10.76 3.66
C MET A 48 12.84 12.14 4.03
N ALA A 49 13.41 12.31 5.22
CA ALA A 49 14.10 13.55 5.57
C ALA A 49 15.37 13.77 4.76
N SER A 50 16.10 12.69 4.42
CA SER A 50 17.23 12.73 3.48
C SER A 50 16.82 13.22 2.08
N LEU A 51 15.56 12.96 1.70
CA LEU A 51 14.95 13.43 0.44
C LEU A 51 14.28 14.81 0.57
N GLY A 52 14.42 15.50 1.71
CA GLY A 52 13.87 16.83 1.95
C GLY A 52 12.34 16.85 2.17
N ARG A 53 11.75 15.72 2.55
CA ARG A 53 10.33 15.58 2.88
C ARG A 53 10.13 15.26 4.37
N THR A 54 8.93 15.52 4.85
CA THR A 54 8.49 15.10 6.19
C THR A 54 8.48 13.57 6.29
N GLU A 55 8.61 13.07 7.52
CA GLU A 55 8.53 11.62 7.73
C GLU A 55 7.11 11.11 7.47
N ILE A 56 6.99 9.86 7.04
CA ILE A 56 5.70 9.24 6.72
C ILE A 56 4.94 9.02 8.04
N PRO A 57 3.78 9.66 8.25
CA PRO A 57 3.03 9.48 9.47
C PRO A 57 2.42 8.07 9.53
N TYR A 58 2.34 7.51 10.74
CA TYR A 58 1.56 6.31 11.03
C TYR A 58 0.07 6.68 11.14
N SER A 59 -0.49 7.18 10.06
CA SER A 59 -1.91 7.48 9.96
C SER A 59 -2.72 6.19 9.90
N LEU A 60 -3.99 6.26 10.31
CA LEU A 60 -4.91 5.12 10.22
C LEU A 60 -4.98 4.58 8.78
N VAL A 61 -4.87 5.47 7.79
CA VAL A 61 -4.93 5.14 6.37
C VAL A 61 -3.69 4.38 5.91
N ASN A 62 -2.49 4.82 6.31
CA ASN A 62 -1.23 4.15 5.96
C ASN A 62 -1.13 2.75 6.58
N ILE A 63 -1.56 2.64 7.84
CA ILE A 63 -1.65 1.35 8.53
C ILE A 63 -2.62 0.43 7.78
N LEU A 64 -3.78 0.93 7.36
CA LEU A 64 -4.78 0.14 6.63
C LEU A 64 -4.26 -0.30 5.26
N LEU A 65 -3.57 0.58 4.52
CA LEU A 65 -2.94 0.25 3.24
C LEU A 65 -1.85 -0.80 3.40
N CYS A 66 -1.07 -0.76 4.48
CA CYS A 66 -0.13 -1.83 4.79
C CYS A 66 -0.81 -3.12 5.26
N ILE A 67 -1.94 -3.07 5.97
CA ILE A 67 -2.65 -4.28 6.37
C ILE A 67 -3.30 -4.97 5.16
N LEU A 68 -3.88 -4.20 4.24
CA LEU A 68 -4.52 -4.71 3.04
C LEU A 68 -3.52 -5.12 1.95
N GLY A 69 -2.46 -4.33 1.77
CA GLY A 69 -1.51 -4.45 0.68
C GLY A 69 -0.12 -4.95 1.08
N GLY A 70 0.24 -4.96 2.36
CA GLY A 70 1.57 -5.35 2.87
C GLY A 70 2.72 -4.57 2.25
N ILE A 71 3.73 -5.27 1.73
CA ILE A 71 4.87 -4.66 1.04
C ILE A 71 4.42 -3.77 -0.14
N PRO A 72 3.56 -4.22 -1.07
CA PRO A 72 3.05 -3.34 -2.12
C PRO A 72 2.28 -2.14 -1.55
N GLY A 73 1.56 -2.30 -0.43
CA GLY A 73 0.91 -1.20 0.28
C GLY A 73 1.91 -0.16 0.79
N ALA A 74 3.01 -0.59 1.40
CA ALA A 74 4.09 0.28 1.86
C ALA A 74 4.71 1.06 0.69
N ILE A 75 4.97 0.40 -0.44
CA ILE A 75 5.54 1.04 -1.64
C ILE A 75 4.61 2.15 -2.16
N ILE A 76 3.30 1.89 -2.20
CA ILE A 76 2.31 2.89 -2.63
C ILE A 76 2.34 4.10 -1.69
N VAL A 77 2.34 3.89 -0.38
CA VAL A 77 2.41 4.98 0.62
C VAL A 77 3.68 5.82 0.41
N ILE A 78 4.84 5.17 0.20
CA ILE A 78 6.11 5.85 -0.06
C ILE A 78 6.01 6.71 -1.32
N VAL A 79 5.49 6.16 -2.41
CA VAL A 79 5.33 6.90 -3.68
C VAL A 79 4.36 8.07 -3.52
N LEU A 80 3.21 7.87 -2.86
CA LEU A 80 2.22 8.91 -2.57
C LEU A 80 2.83 10.06 -1.75
N HIS A 81 3.68 9.72 -0.78
CA HIS A 81 4.37 10.69 0.03
C HIS A 81 5.43 11.47 -0.77
N LEU A 82 6.13 10.80 -1.70
CA LEU A 82 7.09 11.45 -2.61
C LEU A 82 6.42 12.43 -3.58
N ILE A 83 5.23 12.13 -4.08
CA ILE A 83 4.49 13.07 -4.96
C ILE A 83 3.87 14.25 -4.20
N GLY A 84 3.99 14.30 -2.87
CA GLY A 84 3.54 15.43 -2.05
C GLY A 84 2.06 15.38 -1.68
N ILE A 85 1.44 14.20 -1.72
CA ILE A 85 0.12 14.01 -1.09
C ILE A 85 0.37 13.74 0.40
N GLU A 86 0.59 14.81 1.13
CA GLU A 86 0.75 14.83 2.58
C GLU A 86 -0.64 14.77 3.24
N GLY A 87 -0.92 13.65 3.90
CA GLY A 87 -2.26 13.29 4.38
C GLY A 87 -2.55 11.79 4.30
N PHE A 88 -1.68 11.05 3.60
CA PHE A 88 -1.48 9.63 3.77
C PHE A 88 -0.32 9.41 4.75
#